data_AF-D4GJF1-F1
#
_entry.id   AF-D4GJF1-F1
#
_cell.length_a   1.000
_cell.length_b   1.000
_cell.length_c   1.000
_cell.angle_alpha   90.00
_cell.angle_beta   90.00
_cell.angle_gamma   90.00
#
_symmetry.space_group_name_H-M   'P 1'
#
loop_
_entity.id
_entity.type
_entity.pdbx_description
1 polymer ?
#
loop_
_entity_poly.entity_id
_entity_poly.type
_entity_poly.pdbx_seq_one_letter_code
_entity_poly.pdbx_strand_id
1 'polypeptide(L)'
;MTSLLLITLVAFVLLAIIIFMLVRTTRLRVWQGIVLFILPLILSNILLFKWILPQQQQEKRYERAADYMAQATVYRVLRTQEPALWQLLTRELAHKLREGEPMIQAVGELRGWLTDVINQRLMRASNHAIVNYIGVSVEEMQALNKRDPGLCFQFLYPQVKGGVNLAKTLPAALNQKEAEATEYLLLNSLAEEQPMDRDQAQDDLKNIVDRLYQKWGDKLQQLNMPADTAVDRSSMCAMSIDLYSAILALPDKQAANLLRRMIALSGEG
;
A
#
# COMPACT_ATOMS: atom_id res chain seq x y z
N MET A 1 4.44 -32.16 16.83
CA MET A 1 3.50 -32.99 16.04
C MET A 1 3.36 -34.42 16.58
N THR A 2 4.41 -35.05 17.11
CA THR A 2 4.39 -36.44 17.62
C THR A 2 3.55 -36.63 18.90
N SER A 3 3.61 -35.71 19.87
CA SER A 3 2.81 -35.84 21.11
C SER A 3 1.30 -35.73 20.90
N LEU A 4 0.84 -34.91 19.96
CA LEU A 4 -0.59 -34.75 19.67
C LEU A 4 -1.18 -36.02 19.04
N LEU A 5 -0.43 -36.67 18.15
CA LEU A 5 -0.81 -37.94 17.54
C LEU A 5 -0.92 -39.05 18.60
N LEU A 6 0.05 -39.15 19.51
CA LEU A 6 0.02 -40.12 20.61
C LEU A 6 -1.21 -39.94 21.51
N ILE A 7 -1.53 -38.70 21.90
CA ILE A 7 -2.69 -38.40 22.74
C ILE A 7 -4.00 -38.76 22.04
N THR A 8 -4.13 -38.42 20.75
CA THR A 8 -5.34 -38.79 19.97
C THR A 8 -5.49 -40.31 19.86
N LEU A 9 -4.39 -41.04 19.67
CA LEU A 9 -4.40 -42.49 19.49
C LEU A 9 -4.81 -43.19 20.79
N VAL A 10 -4.26 -42.76 21.93
CA VAL A 10 -4.65 -43.27 23.27
C VAL A 10 -6.12 -42.99 23.58
N ALA A 11 -6.63 -41.80 23.24
CA ALA A 11 -8.03 -41.46 23.44
C ALA A 11 -8.97 -42.34 22.59
N PHE A 12 -8.61 -42.66 21.34
CA PHE A 12 -9.37 -43.57 20.49
C PHE A 12 -9.40 -45.00 21.03
N VAL A 13 -8.26 -45.50 21.52
CA VAL A 13 -8.19 -46.85 22.12
C VAL A 13 -9.07 -46.92 23.37
N LEU A 14 -8.99 -45.93 24.26
CA LEU A 14 -9.83 -45.89 25.47
C LEU A 14 -11.32 -45.81 25.14
N LEU A 15 -11.70 -44.99 24.16
CA LEU A 15 -13.09 -44.83 23.73
C LEU A 15 -13.63 -46.13 23.09
N ALA A 16 -12.81 -46.84 22.32
CA ALA A 16 -13.16 -48.16 21.77
C ALA A 16 -13.37 -49.21 22.89
N ILE A 17 -12.50 -49.23 23.90
CA ILE A 17 -12.62 -50.15 25.05
C ILE A 17 -13.90 -49.87 25.85
N ILE A 18 -14.20 -48.60 26.13
CA ILE A 18 -15.41 -48.20 26.86
C ILE A 18 -16.69 -48.58 26.10
N ILE A 19 -16.74 -48.33 24.79
CA ILE A 19 -17.89 -48.71 23.96
C ILE A 19 -18.05 -50.23 23.90
N PHE A 20 -16.97 -50.98 23.74
CA PHE A 20 -17.00 -52.44 23.75
C PHE A 20 -17.53 -52.99 25.07
N MET A 21 -17.09 -52.43 26.19
CA MET A 21 -17.53 -52.82 27.52
C MET A 21 -19.02 -52.49 27.75
N LEU A 22 -19.50 -51.34 27.28
CA LEU A 22 -20.91 -50.92 27.35
C LEU A 22 -21.84 -51.79 26.51
N VAL A 23 -21.45 -52.15 25.29
CA VAL A 23 -22.24 -53.05 24.41
C VAL A 23 -22.37 -54.44 25.03
N ARG A 24 -21.36 -54.90 25.77
CA ARG A 24 -21.36 -56.22 26.40
C ARG A 24 -22.13 -56.26 27.73
N THR A 25 -22.19 -55.15 28.47
CA THR A 25 -22.78 -55.09 29.83
C THR A 25 -24.18 -54.46 29.86
N THR A 26 -24.62 -53.74 28.83
CA THR A 26 -25.93 -53.06 28.78
C THR A 26 -26.75 -53.47 27.55
N ARG A 27 -28.03 -53.06 27.45
CA ARG A 27 -28.90 -53.28 26.26
C ARG A 27 -28.53 -52.40 25.04
N LEU A 28 -27.34 -51.78 25.01
CA LEU A 28 -26.88 -50.97 23.87
C LEU A 28 -26.72 -51.85 22.62
N ARG A 29 -27.42 -51.49 21.54
CA ARG A 29 -27.28 -52.18 20.26
C ARG A 29 -25.95 -51.79 19.61
N VAL A 30 -25.32 -52.72 18.89
CA VAL A 30 -24.03 -52.52 18.21
C VAL A 30 -24.00 -51.24 17.37
N TRP A 31 -25.10 -50.92 16.66
CA TRP A 31 -25.19 -49.68 15.87
C TRP A 31 -25.08 -48.40 16.70
N GLN A 32 -25.62 -48.37 17.93
CA GLN A 32 -25.49 -47.21 18.82
C GLN A 32 -24.03 -47.02 19.27
N GLY A 33 -23.29 -48.11 19.49
CA GLY A 33 -21.85 -48.06 19.76
C GLY A 33 -21.04 -47.55 18.57
N ILE A 34 -21.38 -47.97 17.35
CA ILE A 34 -20.77 -47.46 16.12
C ILE A 34 -21.02 -45.96 15.96
N VAL A 35 -22.26 -45.50 16.19
CA VAL A 35 -22.60 -44.07 16.12
C VAL A 35 -21.82 -43.27 17.16
N LEU A 36 -21.72 -43.75 18.41
CA LEU A 36 -20.94 -43.08 19.47
C LEU A 36 -19.44 -43.00 19.16
N PHE A 37 -18.89 -43.96 18.41
CA PHE A 37 -17.50 -43.93 17.98
C PHE A 37 -17.26 -42.99 16.79
N ILE A 38 -18.16 -42.98 15.82
CA ILE A 38 -18.01 -42.22 14.57
C ILE A 38 -18.37 -40.74 14.74
N LEU A 39 -19.36 -40.43 15.59
CA LEU A 39 -19.86 -39.06 15.74
C LEU A 39 -18.79 -38.05 16.19
N PRO A 40 -17.89 -38.36 17.14
CA PRO A 40 -16.75 -37.49 17.49
C PRO A 40 -15.75 -37.29 16.35
N LEU A 41 -15.50 -38.32 15.53
CA LEU A 41 -14.62 -38.24 14.34
C LEU A 41 -15.20 -37.28 13.30
N ILE A 42 -16.50 -37.41 13.01
CA ILE A 42 -17.20 -36.52 12.08
C ILE A 42 -17.20 -35.09 12.61
N LEU A 43 -17.54 -34.87 13.90
CA LEU A 43 -17.53 -33.53 14.50
C LEU A 43 -16.12 -32.90 14.47
N SER A 44 -15.09 -33.66 14.84
CA SER A 44 -13.69 -33.20 14.85
C SER A 44 -13.23 -32.82 13.45
N ASN A 45 -13.54 -33.64 12.44
CA ASN A 45 -13.19 -33.36 11.05
C ASN A 45 -13.91 -32.10 10.53
N ILE A 46 -15.20 -31.94 10.85
CA ILE A 46 -15.98 -30.73 10.51
C ILE A 46 -15.37 -29.49 11.18
N LEU A 47 -15.04 -29.56 12.47
CA LEU A 47 -14.41 -28.44 13.20
C LEU A 47 -13.02 -28.09 12.63
N LEU A 48 -12.21 -29.10 12.29
CA LEU A 48 -10.90 -28.89 11.68
C LEU A 48 -11.00 -28.18 10.33
N PHE A 49 -11.85 -28.68 9.42
CA PHE A 49 -11.99 -28.12 8.08
C PHE A 49 -12.75 -26.80 8.05
N LYS A 50 -13.77 -26.62 8.88
CA LYS A 50 -14.58 -25.40 8.87
C LYS A 50 -13.99 -24.26 9.71
N TRP A 51 -13.28 -24.55 10.79
CA TRP A 51 -12.80 -23.52 11.74
C TRP A 51 -11.28 -23.45 11.86
N ILE A 52 -10.60 -24.55 12.17
CA ILE A 52 -9.17 -24.50 12.55
C ILE A 52 -8.25 -24.28 11.33
N LEU A 53 -8.42 -25.07 10.27
CA LEU A 53 -7.64 -24.93 9.04
C LEU A 53 -7.76 -23.53 8.40
N PRO A 54 -8.98 -22.96 8.21
CA PRO A 54 -9.09 -21.62 7.65
C PRO A 54 -8.46 -20.56 8.55
N GLN A 55 -8.59 -20.64 9.88
CA GLN A 55 -7.92 -19.70 10.79
C GLN A 55 -6.40 -19.79 10.69
N GLN A 56 -5.81 -20.99 10.75
CA GLN A 56 -4.36 -21.17 10.61
C GLN A 56 -3.83 -20.68 9.25
N GLN A 57 -4.60 -20.85 8.18
CA GLN A 57 -4.22 -20.31 6.87
C GLN A 57 -4.26 -18.79 6.83
N GLN A 58 -5.21 -18.16 7.53
CA GLN A 58 -5.27 -16.70 7.64
C GLN A 58 -4.11 -16.15 8.45
N GLU A 59 -3.79 -16.74 9.60
CA GLU A 59 -2.63 -16.36 10.42
C GLU A 59 -1.33 -16.46 9.63
N LYS A 60 -1.08 -17.59 8.95
CA LYS A 60 0.12 -17.76 8.11
C LYS A 60 0.21 -16.74 6.97
N ARG A 61 -0.91 -16.35 6.37
CA ARG A 61 -0.92 -15.32 5.32
C ARG A 61 -0.64 -13.94 5.90
N TYR A 62 -1.19 -13.64 7.07
CA TYR A 62 -0.93 -12.40 7.79
C TYR A 62 0.54 -12.32 8.22
N GLU A 63 1.11 -13.39 8.77
CA GLU A 63 2.53 -13.47 9.12
C GLU A 63 3.41 -13.25 7.90
N ARG A 64 3.15 -13.93 6.77
CA ARG A 64 3.89 -13.70 5.52
C ARG A 64 3.81 -12.26 5.02
N ALA A 65 2.61 -11.65 5.09
CA ALA A 65 2.42 -10.25 4.74
C ALA A 65 3.21 -9.34 5.68
N ALA A 66 3.14 -9.59 6.99
CA ALA A 66 3.85 -8.83 8.01
C ALA A 66 5.37 -8.93 7.84
N ASP A 67 5.90 -10.13 7.60
CA ASP A 67 7.32 -10.40 7.38
C ASP A 67 7.82 -9.66 6.13
N TYR A 68 7.04 -9.67 5.05
CA TYR A 68 7.37 -8.92 3.84
C TYR A 68 7.38 -7.41 4.11
N MET A 69 6.33 -6.88 4.75
CA MET A 69 6.19 -5.46 5.07
C MET A 69 7.29 -4.98 6.02
N ALA A 70 7.76 -5.83 6.93
CA ALA A 70 8.87 -5.53 7.83
C ALA A 70 10.23 -5.46 7.12
N GLN A 71 10.38 -6.14 5.98
CA GLN A 71 11.59 -6.13 5.17
C GLN A 71 11.56 -5.04 4.09
N ALA A 72 10.38 -4.66 3.61
CA ALA A 72 10.23 -3.66 2.57
C ALA A 72 10.54 -2.23 3.09
N THR A 73 11.38 -1.52 2.31
CA THR A 73 11.99 -0.21 2.61
C THR A 73 11.01 0.82 3.15
N VAL A 74 9.87 1.05 2.48
CA VAL A 74 8.88 2.06 2.90
C VAL A 74 8.09 1.60 4.12
N TYR A 75 7.65 0.34 4.12
CA TYR A 75 6.66 -0.16 5.08
C TYR A 75 7.25 -0.46 6.46
N ARG A 76 8.55 -0.76 6.56
CA ARG A 76 9.22 -0.98 7.84
C ARG A 76 9.18 0.27 8.74
N VAL A 77 9.25 1.46 8.15
CA VAL A 77 9.21 2.74 8.87
C VAL A 77 7.82 3.01 9.42
N LEU A 78 6.77 2.67 8.67
CA LEU A 78 5.38 2.84 9.11
C LEU A 78 5.04 2.02 10.34
N ARG A 79 5.74 0.91 10.61
CA ARG A 79 5.51 0.10 11.80
C ARG A 79 5.66 0.90 13.10
N THR A 80 6.61 1.82 13.14
CA THR A 80 6.88 2.66 14.32
C THR A 80 6.18 4.01 14.24
N GLN A 81 6.14 4.62 13.05
CA GLN A 81 5.58 5.95 12.87
C GLN A 81 4.04 5.96 12.75
N GLU A 82 3.45 4.91 12.14
CA GLU A 82 2.04 4.80 11.80
C GLU A 82 1.48 3.38 12.05
N PRO A 83 1.48 2.90 13.30
CA PRO A 83 1.17 1.49 13.60
C PRO A 83 -0.24 1.07 13.16
N ALA A 84 -1.21 1.99 13.18
CA ALA A 84 -2.58 1.73 12.72
C ALA A 84 -2.64 1.51 11.21
N LEU A 85 -1.98 2.38 10.43
CA LEU A 85 -1.87 2.24 8.97
C LEU A 85 -1.12 0.96 8.62
N TRP A 86 0.01 0.68 9.30
CA TRP A 86 0.79 -0.54 9.07
C TRP A 86 -0.04 -1.81 9.24
N GLN A 87 -0.86 -1.89 10.29
CA GLN A 87 -1.76 -3.04 10.50
C GLN A 87 -2.81 -3.15 9.39
N LEU A 88 -3.36 -2.03 8.95
CA LEU A 88 -4.35 -2.00 7.89
C LEU A 88 -3.76 -2.50 6.57
N LEU A 89 -2.59 -1.98 6.18
CA LEU A 89 -1.87 -2.40 4.98
C LEU A 89 -1.50 -3.88 5.03
N THR A 90 -1.09 -4.38 6.19
CA THR A 90 -0.73 -5.80 6.37
C THR A 90 -1.96 -6.70 6.21
N ARG A 91 -3.11 -6.30 6.75
CA ARG A 91 -4.38 -7.03 6.55
C ARG A 91 -4.80 -7.03 5.10
N GLU A 92 -4.69 -5.89 4.41
CA GLU A 92 -5.03 -5.77 3.00
C GLU A 92 -4.12 -6.64 2.13
N LEU A 93 -2.81 -6.64 2.38
CA LEU A 93 -1.87 -7.54 1.71
C LEU A 93 -2.24 -9.01 1.94
N ALA A 94 -2.54 -9.39 3.18
CA ALA A 94 -2.95 -10.77 3.49
C ALA A 94 -4.27 -11.17 2.80
N HIS A 95 -5.17 -10.20 2.56
CA HIS A 95 -6.39 -10.39 1.78
C HIS A 95 -6.07 -10.61 0.30
N LYS A 96 -5.26 -9.76 -0.31
CA LYS A 96 -4.82 -9.89 -1.71
C LYS A 96 -4.10 -11.21 -2.00
N LEU A 97 -3.24 -11.65 -1.08
CA LEU A 97 -2.56 -12.95 -1.17
C LEU A 97 -3.52 -14.14 -1.07
N ARG A 98 -4.68 -13.97 -0.40
CA ARG A 98 -5.72 -14.99 -0.36
C ARG A 98 -6.46 -15.09 -1.69
N GLU A 99 -6.61 -13.98 -2.41
CA GLU A 99 -7.21 -13.94 -3.75
C GLU A 99 -6.28 -14.50 -4.84
N GLY A 100 -5.03 -14.83 -4.47
CA GLY A 100 -4.04 -15.41 -5.38
C GLY A 100 -3.22 -14.37 -6.12
N GLU A 101 -3.30 -13.10 -5.73
CA GLU A 101 -2.46 -12.07 -6.31
C GLU A 101 -0.96 -12.29 -5.99
N PRO A 102 -0.05 -12.11 -6.96
CA PRO A 102 1.38 -12.16 -6.70
C PRO A 102 1.82 -11.07 -5.71
N MET A 103 2.76 -11.40 -4.82
CA MET A 103 3.24 -10.51 -3.74
C MET A 103 3.58 -9.09 -4.21
N ILE A 104 4.43 -8.96 -5.23
CA ILE A 104 4.89 -7.67 -5.75
C ILE A 104 3.74 -6.84 -6.32
N GLN A 105 2.78 -7.49 -6.98
CA GLN A 105 1.60 -6.82 -7.50
C GLN A 105 0.75 -6.29 -6.35
N ALA A 106 0.43 -7.15 -5.38
CA ALA A 106 -0.44 -6.80 -4.26
C ALA A 106 0.14 -5.63 -3.46
N VAL A 107 1.45 -5.62 -3.24
CA VAL A 107 2.17 -4.50 -2.60
C VAL A 107 2.08 -3.23 -3.43
N GLY A 108 2.21 -3.32 -4.76
CA GLY A 108 2.05 -2.17 -5.66
C GLY A 108 0.67 -1.51 -5.58
N GLU A 109 -0.39 -2.28 -5.26
CA GLU A 109 -1.74 -1.73 -5.05
C GLU A 109 -1.87 -0.96 -3.73
N LEU A 110 -0.99 -1.22 -2.77
CA LEU A 110 -0.98 -0.53 -1.48
C LEU A 110 -0.42 0.89 -1.55
N ARG A 111 0.25 1.29 -2.64
CA ARG A 111 0.88 2.61 -2.74
C ARG A 111 -0.10 3.76 -2.52
N GLY A 112 -1.30 3.67 -3.08
CA GLY A 112 -2.32 4.73 -2.97
C GLY A 112 -2.74 5.02 -1.53
N TRP A 113 -2.61 4.03 -0.64
CA TRP A 113 -2.91 4.18 0.79
C TRP A 113 -1.88 5.01 1.55
N LEU A 114 -0.72 5.28 0.94
CA LEU A 114 0.32 6.13 1.52
C LEU A 114 0.11 7.61 1.19
N THR A 115 -0.86 7.96 0.35
CA THR A 115 -1.06 9.35 -0.10
C THR A 115 -1.25 10.31 1.06
N ASP A 116 -2.11 9.97 2.02
CA ASP A 116 -2.39 10.84 3.16
C ASP A 116 -1.18 11.03 4.06
N VAL A 117 -0.47 9.93 4.39
CA VAL A 117 0.74 10.02 5.22
C VAL A 117 1.83 10.81 4.50
N ILE A 118 2.01 10.61 3.19
CA ILE A 118 3.00 11.34 2.40
C ILE A 118 2.67 12.84 2.37
N ASN A 119 1.41 13.22 2.12
CA ASN A 119 0.98 14.63 2.12
C ASN A 119 1.27 15.31 3.46
N GLN A 120 0.96 14.64 4.58
CA GLN A 120 1.29 15.14 5.91
C GLN A 120 2.81 15.25 6.13
N ARG A 121 3.59 14.27 5.65
CA ARG A 121 5.05 14.27 5.78
C ARG A 121 5.73 15.35 4.95
N LEU A 122 5.20 15.70 3.79
CA LEU A 122 5.79 16.73 2.94
C LEU A 122 5.81 18.11 3.61
N MET A 123 4.84 18.44 4.47
CA MET A 123 4.84 19.71 5.23
C MET A 123 5.95 19.78 6.30
N ARG A 124 6.39 18.62 6.80
CA ARG A 124 7.36 18.49 7.92
C ARG A 124 8.76 18.08 7.46
N ALA A 125 8.86 17.52 6.26
CA ALA A 125 10.09 16.99 5.70
C ALA A 125 11.18 18.05 5.58
N SER A 126 12.44 17.64 5.65
CA SER A 126 13.57 18.52 5.29
C SER A 126 13.50 18.94 3.81
N ASN A 127 14.10 20.09 3.46
CA ASN A 127 14.07 20.59 2.08
C ASN A 127 14.60 19.56 1.08
N HIS A 128 15.73 18.93 1.41
CA HIS A 128 16.35 17.90 0.58
C HIS A 128 15.44 16.66 0.41
N ALA A 129 14.73 16.24 1.48
CA ALA A 129 13.84 15.09 1.40
C ALA A 129 12.65 15.32 0.44
N ILE A 130 12.06 16.51 0.46
CA ILE A 130 10.98 16.89 -0.47
C ILE A 130 11.50 16.92 -1.90
N VAL A 131 12.61 17.61 -2.13
CA VAL A 131 13.21 17.75 -3.48
C VAL A 131 13.58 16.38 -4.03
N ASN A 132 14.18 15.49 -3.23
CA ASN A 132 14.50 14.12 -3.63
C ASN A 132 13.23 13.32 -3.99
N TYR A 133 12.21 13.33 -3.14
CA TYR A 133 10.96 12.59 -3.39
C TYR A 133 10.22 13.08 -4.64
N ILE A 134 10.09 14.40 -4.81
CA ILE A 134 9.45 14.99 -6.00
C ILE A 134 10.30 14.77 -7.25
N GLY A 135 11.63 14.80 -7.13
CA GLY A 135 12.55 14.46 -8.22
C GLY A 135 12.32 13.04 -8.75
N VAL A 136 12.22 12.06 -7.85
CA VAL A 136 11.90 10.67 -8.26
C VAL A 136 10.49 10.56 -8.83
N SER A 137 9.51 11.28 -8.27
CA SER A 137 8.16 11.31 -8.82
C SER A 137 8.12 11.87 -10.26
N VAL A 138 8.99 12.85 -10.59
CA VAL A 138 9.15 13.35 -11.96
C VAL A 138 9.75 12.30 -12.88
N GLU A 139 10.73 11.52 -12.42
CA GLU A 139 11.28 10.40 -13.21
C GLU A 139 10.21 9.33 -13.49
N GLU A 140 9.36 9.01 -12.52
CA GLU A 140 8.21 8.12 -12.71
C GLU A 140 7.23 8.68 -13.74
N MET A 141 6.85 9.96 -13.63
CA MET A 141 5.98 10.62 -14.62
C MET A 141 6.57 10.57 -16.02
N GLN A 142 7.87 10.85 -16.17
CA GLN A 142 8.56 10.79 -17.47
C GLN A 142 8.58 9.36 -18.03
N ALA A 143 8.85 8.36 -17.19
CA ALA A 143 8.85 6.95 -17.60
C ALA A 143 7.45 6.48 -18.02
N LEU A 144 6.42 6.86 -17.27
CA LEU A 144 5.03 6.57 -17.61
C LEU A 144 4.62 7.27 -18.90
N ASN A 145 4.93 8.56 -19.05
CA ASN A 145 4.58 9.34 -20.24
C ASN A 145 5.19 8.77 -21.53
N LYS A 146 6.45 8.32 -21.46
CA LYS A 146 7.15 7.66 -22.58
C LYS A 146 6.48 6.35 -22.99
N ARG A 147 5.84 5.65 -22.05
CA ARG A 147 5.18 4.37 -22.29
C ARG A 147 3.73 4.56 -22.76
N ASP A 148 2.96 5.34 -22.03
CA ASP A 148 1.58 5.72 -22.33
C ASP A 148 1.22 6.98 -21.51
N PRO A 149 0.93 8.12 -22.16
CA PRO A 149 0.52 9.34 -21.47
C PRO A 149 -0.72 9.17 -20.58
N GLY A 150 -1.59 8.20 -20.89
CA GLY A 150 -2.74 7.84 -20.06
C GLY A 150 -2.37 7.25 -18.71
N LEU A 151 -1.21 6.59 -18.59
CA LEU A 151 -0.69 6.09 -17.31
C LEU A 151 -0.13 7.22 -16.46
N CYS A 152 0.59 8.17 -17.07
CA CYS A 152 1.05 9.36 -16.35
C CYS A 152 -0.13 10.19 -15.82
N PHE A 153 -1.18 10.34 -16.62
CA PHE A 153 -2.41 11.01 -16.17
C PHE A 153 -3.06 10.29 -14.96
N GLN A 154 -3.15 8.96 -14.98
CA GLN A 154 -3.65 8.18 -13.84
C GLN A 154 -2.77 8.28 -12.60
N PHE A 155 -1.45 8.40 -12.79
CA PHE A 155 -0.51 8.61 -11.70
C PHE A 155 -0.68 9.97 -11.03
N LEU A 156 -0.88 11.03 -11.82
CA LEU A 156 -1.10 12.40 -11.34
C LEU A 156 -2.51 12.60 -10.74
N TYR A 157 -3.51 11.93 -11.30
CA TYR A 157 -4.93 12.14 -10.96
C TYR A 157 -5.64 10.80 -10.68
N PRO A 158 -5.21 10.03 -9.67
CA PRO A 158 -5.77 8.71 -9.36
C PRO A 158 -7.26 8.75 -9.03
N GLN A 159 -7.78 9.86 -8.53
CA GLN A 159 -9.19 10.09 -8.22
C GLN A 159 -10.09 10.18 -9.46
N VAL A 160 -9.54 10.48 -10.64
CA VAL A 160 -10.33 10.65 -11.88
C VAL A 160 -10.53 9.32 -12.62
N LYS A 161 -9.50 8.47 -12.66
CA LYS A 161 -9.51 7.24 -13.48
C LYS A 161 -9.00 5.99 -12.77
N GLY A 162 -8.73 6.06 -11.47
CA GLY A 162 -7.97 5.05 -10.73
C GLY A 162 -6.46 5.27 -10.85
N GLY A 163 -5.71 4.78 -9.87
CA GLY A 163 -4.26 4.85 -9.84
C GLY A 163 -3.58 3.78 -10.70
N VAL A 164 -2.25 3.89 -10.84
CA VAL A 164 -1.42 2.94 -11.59
C VAL A 164 -0.64 2.04 -10.65
N ASN A 165 -0.61 0.74 -10.93
CA ASN A 165 0.31 -0.18 -10.26
C ASN A 165 1.73 -0.05 -10.86
N LEU A 166 2.59 0.71 -10.20
CA LEU A 166 3.94 1.00 -10.70
C LEU A 166 4.88 -0.21 -10.65
N ALA A 167 4.66 -1.12 -9.69
CA ALA A 167 5.42 -2.37 -9.60
C ALA A 167 5.28 -3.24 -10.87
N LYS A 168 4.15 -3.14 -11.57
CA LYS A 168 3.93 -3.79 -12.88
C LYS A 168 4.41 -2.97 -14.07
N THR A 169 4.42 -1.65 -13.93
CA THR A 169 4.50 -0.72 -15.07
C THR A 169 5.91 -0.18 -15.28
N LEU A 170 6.63 0.08 -14.19
CA LEU A 170 7.96 0.69 -14.19
C LEU A 170 9.07 -0.34 -14.01
N PRO A 171 10.30 -0.04 -14.46
CA PRO A 171 11.46 -0.89 -14.21
C PRO A 171 11.72 -1.07 -12.71
N ALA A 172 12.20 -2.25 -12.31
CA ALA A 172 12.49 -2.58 -10.91
C ALA A 172 13.43 -1.55 -10.25
N ALA A 173 14.43 -1.05 -10.98
CA ALA A 173 15.36 -0.04 -10.47
C ALA A 173 14.66 1.29 -10.11
N LEU A 174 13.67 1.71 -10.90
CA LEU A 174 12.91 2.95 -10.63
C LEU A 174 11.96 2.76 -9.45
N ASN A 175 11.29 1.59 -9.36
CA ASN A 175 10.48 1.25 -8.19
C ASN A 175 11.32 1.19 -6.89
N GLN A 176 12.55 0.68 -6.96
CA GLN A 176 13.46 0.68 -5.82
C GLN A 176 13.86 2.11 -5.43
N LYS A 177 14.19 2.95 -6.42
CA LYS A 177 14.55 4.35 -6.18
C LYS A 177 13.39 5.14 -5.55
N GLU A 178 12.15 4.90 -5.97
CA GLU A 178 10.98 5.49 -5.33
C GLU A 178 10.78 5.00 -3.90
N ALA A 179 10.95 3.69 -3.65
CA ALA A 179 10.84 3.15 -2.30
C ALA A 179 11.88 3.77 -1.36
N GLU A 180 13.11 3.95 -1.83
CA GLU A 180 14.19 4.61 -1.08
C GLU A 180 13.91 6.10 -0.83
N ALA A 181 13.42 6.82 -1.85
CA ALA A 181 13.07 8.23 -1.71
C ALA A 181 11.89 8.44 -0.75
N THR A 182 10.90 7.56 -0.79
CA THR A 182 9.75 7.57 0.12
C THR A 182 10.17 7.26 1.54
N GLU A 183 11.00 6.23 1.76
CA GLU A 183 11.56 5.98 3.09
C GLU A 183 12.35 7.18 3.61
N TYR A 184 13.22 7.76 2.78
CA TYR A 184 13.99 8.92 3.17
C TYR A 184 13.09 10.10 3.56
N LEU A 185 12.00 10.32 2.82
CA LEU A 185 10.98 11.32 3.17
C LEU A 185 10.35 11.05 4.55
N LEU A 186 9.90 9.82 4.80
CA LEU A 186 9.27 9.43 6.07
C LEU A 186 10.23 9.58 7.26
N LEU A 187 11.51 9.21 7.10
CA LEU A 187 12.51 9.35 8.16
C LEU A 187 12.86 10.81 8.47
N ASN A 188 12.79 11.70 7.47
CA ASN A 188 13.19 13.11 7.59
C ASN A 188 12.00 14.07 7.79
N SER A 189 10.85 13.58 8.25
CA SER A 189 9.60 14.34 8.41
C SER A 189 8.91 14.17 9.78
N LEU A 190 9.67 13.74 10.79
CA LEU A 190 9.19 13.55 12.17
C LEU A 190 9.14 14.84 12.99
N ALA A 191 9.83 15.89 12.53
CA ALA A 191 9.84 17.19 13.19
C ALA A 191 8.50 17.93 13.03
N GLU A 192 8.39 19.08 13.69
CA GLU A 192 7.30 20.02 13.43
C GLU A 192 7.33 20.54 11.98
N GLU A 193 6.21 21.14 11.57
CA GLU A 193 6.10 21.74 10.24
C GLU A 193 7.19 22.77 10.01
N GLN A 194 7.78 22.72 8.82
CA GLN A 194 8.82 23.68 8.46
C GLN A 194 8.18 25.04 8.15
N PRO A 195 8.82 26.15 8.56
CA PRO A 195 8.31 27.48 8.25
C PRO A 195 8.25 27.67 6.74
N MET A 196 7.16 28.31 6.29
CA MET A 196 6.89 28.57 4.87
C MET A 196 6.85 30.07 4.61
N ASP A 197 7.70 30.52 3.69
CA ASP A 197 7.68 31.88 3.17
C ASP A 197 6.65 31.96 2.03
N ARG A 198 5.46 32.48 2.37
CA ARG A 198 4.31 32.49 1.46
C ARG A 198 4.52 33.43 0.27
N ASP A 199 5.18 34.56 0.49
CA ASP A 199 5.39 35.58 -0.53
C ASP A 199 6.44 35.11 -1.53
N GLN A 200 7.58 34.60 -1.03
CA GLN A 200 8.61 34.02 -1.90
C GLN A 200 8.07 32.86 -2.74
N ALA A 201 7.29 31.94 -2.14
CA ALA A 201 6.69 30.84 -2.90
C ALA A 201 5.66 31.34 -3.94
N GLN A 202 4.94 32.42 -3.67
CA GLN A 202 4.02 33.00 -4.65
C GLN A 202 4.78 33.63 -5.84
N ASP A 203 5.87 34.32 -5.57
CA ASP A 203 6.73 34.92 -6.61
C ASP A 203 7.42 33.85 -7.45
N ASP A 204 7.96 32.80 -6.81
CA ASP A 204 8.56 31.65 -7.49
C ASP A 204 7.55 30.96 -8.42
N LEU A 205 6.33 30.71 -7.92
CA LEU A 205 5.26 30.11 -8.71
C LEU A 205 4.90 30.99 -9.90
N LYS A 206 4.73 32.30 -9.69
CA LYS A 206 4.42 33.25 -10.76
C LYS A 206 5.49 33.22 -11.85
N ASN A 207 6.76 33.29 -11.47
CA ASN A 207 7.89 33.25 -12.41
C ASN A 207 7.97 31.92 -13.19
N ILE A 208 7.61 30.80 -12.57
CA ILE A 208 7.53 29.50 -13.25
C ILE A 208 6.35 29.49 -14.23
N VAL A 209 5.16 29.88 -13.79
CA VAL A 209 3.95 29.91 -14.63
C VAL A 209 4.13 30.84 -15.83
N ASP A 210 4.70 32.03 -15.64
CA ASP A 210 4.96 33.00 -16.72
C ASP A 210 5.89 32.39 -17.79
N ARG A 211 6.90 31.60 -17.39
CA ARG A 211 7.76 30.85 -18.33
C ARG A 211 7.03 29.70 -19.02
N LEU A 212 6.23 28.94 -18.29
CA LEU A 212 5.46 27.82 -18.87
C LEU A 212 4.40 28.31 -19.85
N TYR A 213 3.82 29.48 -19.60
CA TYR A 213 2.81 30.09 -20.47
C TYR A 213 3.39 30.43 -21.85
N GLN A 214 4.68 30.76 -21.96
CA GLN A 214 5.35 30.95 -23.26
C GLN A 214 5.37 29.66 -24.11
N LYS A 215 5.39 28.48 -23.47
CA LYS A 215 5.41 27.17 -24.15
C LYS A 215 4.00 26.62 -24.39
N TRP A 216 3.15 26.70 -23.39
CA TRP A 216 1.85 26.01 -23.36
C TRP A 216 0.65 26.92 -23.66
N GLY A 217 0.81 28.24 -23.54
CA GLY A 217 -0.27 29.22 -23.67
C GLY A 217 -1.45 28.89 -22.75
N ASP A 218 -2.65 29.11 -23.25
CA ASP A 218 -3.90 28.90 -22.50
C ASP A 218 -4.13 27.46 -22.04
N LYS A 219 -3.47 26.47 -22.67
CA LYS A 219 -3.57 25.07 -22.24
C LYS A 219 -3.12 24.88 -20.80
N LEU A 220 -2.23 25.73 -20.28
CA LEU A 220 -1.73 25.66 -18.92
C LEU A 220 -2.86 25.78 -17.88
N GLN A 221 -3.95 26.46 -18.21
CA GLN A 221 -5.12 26.60 -17.32
C GLN A 221 -5.81 25.26 -17.04
N GLN A 222 -5.65 24.26 -17.93
CA GLN A 222 -6.20 22.92 -17.77
C GLN A 222 -5.62 22.18 -16.55
N LEU A 223 -4.43 22.55 -16.08
CA LEU A 223 -3.84 21.98 -14.86
C LEU A 223 -4.71 22.18 -13.62
N ASN A 224 -5.54 23.23 -13.61
CA ASN A 224 -6.48 23.53 -12.52
C ASN A 224 -7.83 22.80 -12.67
N MET A 225 -8.08 22.11 -13.79
CA MET A 225 -9.35 21.45 -14.11
C MET A 225 -9.13 20.00 -14.59
N PRO A 226 -8.45 19.13 -13.83
CA PRO A 226 -8.07 17.80 -14.31
C PRO A 226 -9.24 16.83 -14.55
N ALA A 227 -10.42 17.12 -14.00
CA ALA A 227 -11.62 16.29 -14.16
C ALA A 227 -12.44 16.65 -15.42
N ASP A 228 -12.10 17.72 -16.14
CA ASP A 228 -12.81 18.10 -17.35
C ASP A 228 -12.53 17.08 -18.49
N THR A 229 -13.61 16.61 -19.09
CA THR A 229 -13.57 15.64 -20.21
C THR A 229 -12.91 16.19 -21.48
N ALA A 230 -12.82 17.51 -21.64
CA ALA A 230 -12.19 18.16 -22.78
C ALA A 230 -10.65 18.21 -22.71
N VAL A 231 -10.07 17.75 -21.59
CA VAL A 231 -8.63 17.86 -21.33
C VAL A 231 -7.83 16.84 -22.14
N ASP A 232 -6.78 17.32 -22.81
CA ASP A 232 -5.80 16.46 -23.45
C ASP A 232 -4.85 15.88 -22.39
N ARG A 233 -5.07 14.61 -22.06
CA ARG A 233 -4.30 13.86 -21.05
C ARG A 233 -2.80 13.83 -21.34
N SER A 234 -2.40 13.81 -22.62
CA SER A 234 -0.98 13.84 -22.97
C SER A 234 -0.37 15.20 -22.69
N SER A 235 -1.09 16.27 -23.02
CA SER A 235 -0.68 17.63 -22.69
C SER A 235 -0.62 17.84 -21.17
N MET A 236 -1.57 17.30 -20.40
CA MET A 236 -1.55 17.40 -18.93
C MET A 236 -0.30 16.83 -18.31
N CYS A 237 0.05 15.59 -18.68
CA CYS A 237 1.26 14.98 -18.15
C CYS A 237 2.51 15.79 -18.50
N ALA A 238 2.64 16.22 -19.77
CA ALA A 238 3.78 17.00 -20.21
C ALA A 238 3.88 18.36 -19.49
N MET A 239 2.76 19.05 -19.30
CA MET A 239 2.69 20.30 -18.54
C MET A 239 3.04 20.10 -17.06
N SER A 240 2.56 19.04 -16.42
CA SER A 240 2.92 18.71 -15.03
C SER A 240 4.39 18.36 -14.88
N ILE A 241 4.97 17.58 -15.81
CA ILE A 241 6.41 17.28 -15.82
C ILE A 241 7.21 18.58 -15.94
N ASP A 242 6.85 19.48 -16.87
CA ASP A 242 7.54 20.76 -17.04
C ASP A 242 7.43 21.64 -15.78
N LEU A 243 6.25 21.68 -15.15
CA LEU A 243 6.01 22.43 -13.91
C LEU A 243 6.91 21.94 -12.78
N TYR A 244 6.84 20.65 -12.45
CA TYR A 244 7.66 20.10 -11.37
C TYR A 244 9.15 20.16 -11.69
N SER A 245 9.55 19.96 -12.95
CA SER A 245 10.96 20.13 -13.36
C SER A 245 11.44 21.56 -13.19
N ALA A 246 10.60 22.56 -13.50
CA ALA A 246 10.93 23.97 -13.31
C ALA A 246 11.03 24.34 -11.83
N ILE A 247 10.20 23.73 -10.96
CA ILE A 247 10.29 23.89 -9.51
C ILE A 247 11.60 23.29 -8.98
N LEU A 248 11.94 22.07 -9.41
CA LEU A 248 13.17 21.38 -8.99
C LEU A 248 14.46 22.04 -9.52
N ALA A 249 14.35 22.93 -10.51
CA ALA A 249 15.47 23.73 -11.00
C ALA A 249 15.78 24.95 -10.10
N LEU A 250 14.91 25.27 -9.14
CA LEU A 250 15.19 26.28 -8.12
C LEU A 250 16.19 25.73 -7.08
N PRO A 251 16.89 26.59 -6.32
CA PRO A 251 17.63 26.16 -5.14
C PRO A 251 16.75 25.36 -4.18
N ASP A 252 17.27 24.29 -3.57
CA ASP A 252 16.50 23.33 -2.75
C ASP A 252 15.56 23.98 -1.74
N LYS A 253 16.00 25.05 -1.08
CA LYS A 253 15.17 25.79 -0.11
C LYS A 253 13.94 26.43 -0.76
N GLN A 254 14.11 27.05 -1.93
CA GLN A 254 13.01 27.68 -2.68
C GLN A 254 12.08 26.62 -3.27
N ALA A 255 12.64 25.57 -3.89
CA ALA A 255 11.88 24.44 -4.43
C ALA A 255 10.99 23.81 -3.34
N ALA A 256 11.59 23.47 -2.19
CA ALA A 256 10.86 22.88 -1.07
C ALA A 256 9.80 23.83 -0.47
N ASN A 257 10.11 25.13 -0.37
CA ASN A 257 9.15 26.14 0.11
C ASN A 257 7.91 26.23 -0.81
N LEU A 258 8.12 26.27 -2.13
CA LEU A 258 7.06 26.27 -3.11
C LEU A 258 6.25 24.95 -3.09
N LEU A 259 6.91 23.80 -3.01
CA LEU A 259 6.24 22.50 -2.96
C LEU A 259 5.32 22.38 -1.73
N ARG A 260 5.79 22.81 -0.55
CA ARG A 260 4.94 22.87 0.66
C ARG A 260 3.73 23.77 0.45
N ARG A 261 3.90 24.93 -0.19
CA ARG A 261 2.79 25.85 -0.48
C ARG A 261 1.74 25.21 -1.39
N MET A 262 2.15 24.52 -2.44
CA MET A 262 1.23 23.84 -3.35
C MET A 262 0.41 22.76 -2.62
N ILE A 263 1.02 22.05 -1.69
CA ILE A 263 0.36 21.01 -0.89
C ILE A 263 -0.64 21.62 0.08
N ALA A 264 -0.24 22.70 0.79
CA ALA A 264 -1.13 23.41 1.70
C ALA A 264 -2.40 23.91 0.99
N LEU A 265 -2.27 24.48 -0.21
CA LEU A 265 -3.40 24.95 -1.00
C LEU A 265 -4.31 23.82 -1.52
N SER A 266 -3.76 22.62 -1.70
CA SER A 266 -4.52 21.45 -2.17
C SER A 266 -5.33 20.78 -1.05
N GLY A 267 -4.98 21.02 0.22
CA GLY A 267 -5.66 20.48 1.40
C GLY A 267 -6.74 21.39 2.00
N GLU A 268 -6.87 22.62 1.52
CA GLU A 268 -7.90 23.59 1.95
C GLU A 268 -9.21 23.49 1.11
N GLY A 269 -9.35 22.46 0.28
CA GLY A 269 -10.50 22.21 -0.61
C GLY A 269 -11.45 21.13 -0.14
#